data_AF-A0A1A0QTS9-F1
#
_entry.id   AF-A0A1A0QTS9-F1
#
_cell.length_a   1.000
_cell.length_b   1.000
_cell.length_c   1.000
_cell.angle_alpha   90.00
_cell.angle_beta   90.00
_cell.angle_gamma   90.00
#
_symmetry.space_group_name_H-M   'P 1'
#
loop_
_entity.id
_entity.type
_entity.pdbx_description
1 polymer ?
#
loop_
_entity_poly.entity_id
_entity_poly.type
_entity_poly.pdbx_seq_one_letter_code
_entity_poly.pdbx_strand_id
1 'polypeptide(L)'
;MALRMSAFALVELQKLRHDRTELFTRMVQPALWLLIFGQTFSRLHLVDTGGVPYLTFLAPGIIAQSALFISIFYGIQIIWDRDAGILAKLMVTPAPASALVAGKAFAAGVRSVVQVVGVVLLAYLMGIAMTVNPLRILGAMAVVALGAAFFACLSMTLAGLVRKRDRLMGIGQAITMPLFFASNALYPVDIMPTWLRWLSTVNPLSYEVNALRGLLIGTPTNWALDIGVLIAAAVIGVAVASSLLRRLVR
;
A
#
# COMPACT_ATOMS: atom_id res chain seq x y z
N MET A 1 -23.32 0.10 -7.06
CA MET A 1 -21.99 0.32 -6.44
C MET A 1 -20.87 -0.17 -7.35
N ALA A 2 -20.93 -1.42 -7.84
CA ALA A 2 -19.94 -1.99 -8.78
C ALA A 2 -19.67 -1.15 -10.04
N LEU A 3 -20.71 -0.65 -10.72
CA LEU A 3 -20.57 0.16 -11.94
C LEU A 3 -19.82 1.50 -11.74
N ARG A 4 -19.76 2.00 -10.50
CA ARG A 4 -19.05 3.24 -10.14
C ARG A 4 -17.60 2.94 -9.74
N MET A 5 -17.37 1.83 -9.05
CA MET A 5 -16.02 1.33 -8.76
C MET A 5 -15.27 1.03 -10.06
N SER A 6 -15.93 0.42 -11.05
CA SER A 6 -15.35 0.19 -12.37
C SER A 6 -15.06 1.49 -13.12
N ALA A 7 -15.91 2.53 -13.01
CA ALA A 7 -15.63 3.82 -13.62
C ALA A 7 -14.39 4.51 -13.02
N PHE A 8 -14.25 4.51 -11.70
CA PHE A 8 -13.03 5.03 -11.05
C PHE A 8 -11.79 4.22 -11.44
N ALA A 9 -11.91 2.90 -11.55
CA ALA A 9 -10.84 2.03 -12.01
C ALA A 9 -10.43 2.33 -13.45
N LEU A 10 -11.39 2.51 -14.36
CA LEU A 10 -11.14 2.86 -15.75
C LEU A 10 -10.45 4.22 -15.89
N VAL A 11 -10.90 5.23 -15.12
CA VAL A 11 -10.27 6.55 -15.11
C VAL A 11 -8.83 6.46 -14.63
N GLU A 12 -8.56 5.69 -13.57
CA GLU A 12 -7.19 5.56 -13.06
C GLU A 12 -6.30 4.77 -14.03
N LEU A 13 -6.82 3.70 -14.63
CA LEU A 13 -6.13 2.95 -15.69
C LEU A 13 -5.84 3.82 -16.91
N GLN A 14 -6.74 4.72 -17.27
CA GLN A 14 -6.56 5.62 -18.41
C GLN A 14 -5.54 6.72 -18.12
N LYS A 15 -5.50 7.26 -16.89
CA LYS A 15 -4.44 8.17 -16.42
C LYS A 15 -3.08 7.47 -16.42
N LEU A 16 -3.00 6.26 -15.89
CA LEU A 16 -1.80 5.43 -15.89
C LEU A 16 -1.29 5.13 -17.31
N ARG A 17 -2.19 4.93 -18.28
CA ARG A 17 -1.81 4.73 -19.68
C ARG A 17 -1.13 5.95 -20.30
N HIS A 18 -1.51 7.15 -19.84
CA HIS A 18 -0.98 8.42 -20.34
C HIS A 18 0.34 8.80 -19.63
N ASP A 19 0.43 8.58 -18.31
CA ASP A 19 1.59 8.94 -17.49
C ASP A 19 2.59 7.78 -17.31
N ARG A 20 3.10 7.24 -18.44
CA ARG A 20 4.11 6.15 -18.43
C ARG A 20 5.39 6.52 -17.68
N THR A 21 5.78 7.79 -17.75
CA THR A 21 6.98 8.31 -17.06
C THR A 21 6.82 8.25 -15.55
N GLU A 22 5.60 8.45 -15.03
CA GLU A 22 5.33 8.42 -13.60
C GLU A 22 5.46 7.01 -13.02
N LEU A 23 5.02 5.99 -13.78
CA LEU A 23 5.21 4.60 -13.39
C LEU A 23 6.70 4.24 -13.28
N PHE A 24 7.49 4.65 -14.27
CA PHE A 24 8.93 4.37 -14.26
C PHE A 24 9.66 5.06 -13.11
N THR A 25 9.39 6.36 -12.88
CA THR A 25 10.05 7.10 -11.79
C THR A 25 9.66 6.57 -10.42
N ARG A 26 8.42 6.10 -10.23
CA ARG A 26 7.98 5.48 -8.97
C ARG A 26 8.60 4.10 -8.73
N MET A 27 9.05 3.39 -9.76
CA MET A 27 9.77 2.11 -9.63
C MET A 27 11.22 2.29 -9.18
N VAL A 28 11.82 3.48 -9.35
CA VAL A 28 13.21 3.74 -8.96
C VAL A 28 13.41 3.48 -7.48
N GLN A 29 12.52 3.96 -6.61
CA GLN A 29 12.69 3.82 -5.16
C GLN A 29 12.62 2.35 -4.67
N PRO A 30 11.60 1.54 -5.05
CA PRO A 30 11.59 0.11 -4.75
C PRO A 30 12.79 -0.65 -5.35
N ALA A 31 13.20 -0.28 -6.57
CA ALA A 31 14.36 -0.87 -7.21
C ALA A 31 15.64 -0.59 -6.43
N LEU A 32 15.84 0.64 -5.94
CA LEU A 32 16.99 0.99 -5.09
C LEU A 32 16.99 0.17 -3.79
N TRP A 33 15.83 -0.05 -3.17
CA TRP A 33 15.74 -0.93 -2.00
C TRP A 33 16.14 -2.38 -2.31
N LEU A 34 15.64 -2.96 -3.40
CA LEU A 34 15.98 -4.34 -3.75
C LEU A 34 17.45 -4.46 -4.21
N LEU A 35 17.92 -3.53 -5.04
CA LEU A 35 19.26 -3.58 -5.64
C LEU A 35 20.35 -3.19 -4.65
N ILE A 36 20.16 -2.15 -3.84
CA ILE A 36 21.19 -1.67 -2.91
C ILE A 36 21.05 -2.40 -1.58
N PHE A 37 19.92 -2.25 -0.88
CA PHE A 37 19.74 -2.85 0.43
C PHE A 37 19.70 -4.37 0.34
N GLY A 38 18.92 -4.91 -0.60
CA GLY A 38 18.80 -6.36 -0.76
C GLY A 38 20.14 -7.06 -1.06
N GLN A 39 20.95 -6.52 -1.99
CA GLN A 39 22.26 -7.09 -2.33
C GLN A 39 23.33 -6.84 -1.27
N THR A 40 23.32 -5.67 -0.62
CA THR A 40 24.34 -5.34 0.38
C THR A 40 24.15 -6.21 1.63
N PHE A 41 22.91 -6.32 2.13
CA PHE A 41 22.62 -7.09 3.34
C PHE A 41 22.64 -8.60 3.10
N SER A 42 22.33 -9.08 1.89
CA SER A 42 22.48 -10.51 1.57
C SER A 42 23.94 -10.95 1.63
N ARG A 43 24.90 -10.10 1.23
CA ARG A 43 26.33 -10.39 1.31
C ARG A 43 26.87 -10.38 2.73
N LEU A 44 26.28 -9.56 3.61
CA LEU A 44 26.75 -9.41 4.98
C LEU A 44 26.36 -10.58 5.89
N HIS A 45 25.40 -11.44 5.52
CA HIS A 45 24.89 -12.55 6.34
C HIS A 45 24.54 -12.17 7.79
N LEU A 46 24.23 -10.88 8.05
CA LEU A 46 24.01 -10.34 9.40
C LEU A 46 22.62 -10.67 9.97
N VAL A 47 21.67 -11.07 9.12
CA VAL A 47 20.27 -11.32 9.50
C VAL A 47 19.95 -12.78 9.25
N ASP A 48 19.84 -13.55 10.33
CA ASP A 48 19.32 -14.91 10.25
C ASP A 48 17.83 -14.86 9.89
N THR A 49 17.54 -15.29 8.67
CA THR A 49 16.20 -15.31 8.07
C THR A 49 15.64 -16.73 8.00
N GLY A 50 16.22 -17.67 8.77
CA GLY A 50 15.74 -19.05 8.86
C GLY A 50 16.04 -19.87 7.59
N GLY A 51 17.17 -19.60 6.92
CA GLY A 51 17.64 -20.36 5.75
C GLY A 51 17.16 -19.86 4.38
N VAL A 52 16.42 -18.75 4.32
CA VAL A 52 16.01 -18.10 3.06
C VAL A 52 16.98 -16.95 2.74
N PRO A 53 17.41 -16.72 1.48
CA PRO A 53 18.23 -15.55 1.17
C PRO A 53 17.54 -14.25 1.58
N TYR A 54 18.24 -13.34 2.25
CA TYR A 54 17.69 -12.06 2.74
C TYR A 54 16.96 -11.28 1.64
N LEU A 55 17.47 -11.32 0.42
CA LEU A 55 16.86 -10.68 -0.74
C LEU A 55 15.43 -11.21 -1.02
N THR A 56 15.21 -12.51 -0.85
CA THR A 56 13.90 -13.17 -0.99
C THR A 56 12.98 -12.80 0.16
N PHE A 57 13.50 -12.72 1.39
CA PHE A 57 12.74 -12.27 2.56
C PHE A 57 12.30 -10.80 2.46
N LEU A 58 13.17 -9.94 1.92
CA LEU A 58 12.96 -8.50 1.78
C LEU A 58 11.89 -8.17 0.73
N ALA A 59 11.81 -8.96 -0.34
CA ALA A 59 11.04 -8.59 -1.51
C ALA A 59 9.52 -8.42 -1.28
N PRO A 60 8.81 -9.30 -0.54
CA PRO A 60 7.43 -9.04 -0.13
C PRO A 60 7.26 -7.77 0.72
N GLY A 61 8.27 -7.45 1.54
CA GLY A 61 8.33 -6.22 2.32
C GLY A 61 8.34 -4.97 1.44
N ILE A 62 9.19 -4.97 0.41
CA ILE A 62 9.29 -3.85 -0.55
C ILE A 62 8.04 -3.75 -1.43
N ILE A 63 7.39 -4.87 -1.75
CA ILE A 63 6.10 -4.88 -2.45
C ILE A 63 5.03 -4.16 -1.61
N ALA A 64 4.88 -4.53 -0.33
CA ALA A 64 3.93 -3.87 0.58
C ALA A 64 4.28 -2.39 0.80
N GLN A 65 5.56 -2.08 0.96
CA GLN A 65 6.06 -0.70 1.08
C GLN A 65 5.68 0.15 -0.15
N SER A 66 5.83 -0.41 -1.35
CA SER A 66 5.47 0.27 -2.59
C SER A 66 4.00 0.65 -2.59
N ALA A 67 3.12 -0.27 -2.17
CA ALA A 67 1.69 -0.02 -2.05
C ALA A 67 1.38 1.10 -1.05
N LEU A 68 2.03 1.10 0.12
CA LEU A 68 1.89 2.15 1.13
C LEU A 68 2.32 3.52 0.58
N PHE A 69 3.48 3.61 -0.07
CA PHE A 69 4.04 4.85 -0.58
C PHE A 69 3.20 5.44 -1.72
N ILE A 70 2.54 4.62 -2.54
CA ILE A 70 1.60 5.10 -3.56
C ILE A 70 0.35 5.66 -2.90
N SER A 71 -0.17 4.92 -1.92
CA SER A 71 -1.46 5.18 -1.30
C SER A 71 -1.48 6.49 -0.50
N ILE A 72 -0.34 6.91 0.05
CA ILE A 72 -0.24 8.19 0.78
C ILE A 72 -0.55 9.41 -0.12
N PHE A 73 -0.35 9.32 -1.43
CA PHE A 73 -0.64 10.43 -2.35
C PHE A 73 -2.13 10.62 -2.64
N TYR A 74 -2.99 9.63 -2.36
CA TYR A 74 -4.43 9.75 -2.60
C TYR A 74 -5.11 10.80 -1.71
N GLY A 75 -4.61 11.04 -0.51
CA GLY A 75 -5.06 12.17 0.32
C GLY A 75 -4.67 13.52 -0.27
N ILE A 76 -3.51 13.66 -0.90
CA ILE A 76 -3.13 14.90 -1.58
C ILE A 76 -4.06 15.11 -2.79
N GLN A 77 -4.33 14.05 -3.54
CA GLN A 77 -5.24 14.09 -4.68
C GLN A 77 -6.66 14.50 -4.27
N ILE A 78 -7.14 14.12 -3.08
CA ILE A 78 -8.48 14.54 -2.61
C ILE A 78 -8.53 16.04 -2.28
N ILE A 79 -7.44 16.61 -1.76
CA ILE A 79 -7.33 18.06 -1.53
C ILE A 79 -7.30 18.78 -2.87
N TRP A 80 -6.58 18.24 -3.87
CA TRP A 80 -6.61 18.76 -5.24
C TRP A 80 -8.00 18.77 -5.84
N ASP A 81 -8.73 17.65 -5.76
CA ASP A 81 -10.10 17.55 -6.26
C ASP A 81 -11.03 18.54 -5.55
N ARG A 82 -10.80 18.81 -4.26
CA ARG A 82 -11.54 19.83 -3.51
C ARG A 82 -11.26 21.22 -4.05
N ASP A 83 -10.00 21.60 -4.16
CA ASP A 83 -9.61 22.95 -4.57
C ASP A 83 -9.97 23.21 -6.04
N ALA A 84 -10.01 22.17 -6.88
CA ALA A 84 -10.49 22.24 -8.26
C ALA A 84 -12.03 22.27 -8.37
N GLY A 85 -12.77 22.22 -7.25
CA GLY A 85 -14.23 22.18 -7.22
C GLY A 85 -14.85 20.86 -7.70
N ILE A 86 -14.04 19.85 -8.04
CA ILE A 86 -14.50 18.52 -8.48
C ILE A 86 -15.19 17.81 -7.33
N LEU A 87 -14.65 17.91 -6.11
CA LEU A 87 -15.23 17.29 -4.92
C LEU A 87 -16.64 17.81 -4.61
N ALA A 88 -16.87 19.12 -4.80
CA ALA A 88 -18.18 19.73 -4.61
C ALA A 88 -19.19 19.17 -5.62
N LYS A 89 -18.81 19.05 -6.91
CA LYS A 89 -19.66 18.44 -7.94
C LYS A 89 -19.98 16.98 -7.64
N LEU A 90 -19.01 16.21 -7.16
CA LEU A 90 -19.21 14.80 -6.79
C LEU A 90 -20.15 14.64 -5.59
N MET A 91 -20.12 15.57 -4.62
CA MET A 91 -21.00 15.53 -3.44
C MET A 91 -22.44 15.98 -3.70
N VAL A 92 -22.71 16.65 -4.82
CA VAL A 92 -24.09 16.97 -5.26
C VAL A 92 -24.77 15.75 -5.90
N THR A 93 -24.00 14.73 -6.30
CA THR A 93 -24.60 13.48 -6.80
C THR A 93 -25.29 12.71 -5.67
N PRO A 94 -26.34 11.93 -5.94
CA PRO A 94 -27.02 11.10 -4.93
C PRO A 94 -26.15 9.94 -4.40
N ALA A 95 -24.84 9.94 -4.66
CA ALA A 95 -23.92 8.94 -4.15
C ALA A 95 -23.53 9.24 -2.70
N PRO A 96 -23.53 8.23 -1.80
CA PRO A 96 -23.03 8.43 -0.45
C PRO A 96 -21.52 8.70 -0.47
N ALA A 97 -21.02 9.50 0.47
CA ALA A 97 -19.58 9.82 0.59
C ALA A 97 -18.70 8.56 0.73
N SER A 98 -19.23 7.49 1.33
CA SER A 98 -18.55 6.19 1.41
C SER A 98 -18.29 5.56 0.04
N ALA A 99 -19.18 5.74 -0.94
CA ALA A 99 -18.98 5.24 -2.29
C ALA A 99 -17.84 5.98 -3.02
N LEU A 100 -17.67 7.28 -2.75
CA LEU A 100 -16.57 8.06 -3.31
C LEU A 100 -15.22 7.62 -2.71
N VAL A 101 -15.16 7.48 -1.39
CA VAL A 101 -13.95 7.00 -0.69
C VAL A 101 -13.61 5.59 -1.12
N ALA A 102 -14.58 4.67 -1.16
CA ALA A 102 -14.36 3.30 -1.61
C ALA A 102 -13.90 3.24 -3.07
N GLY A 103 -14.44 4.10 -3.95
CA GLY A 103 -13.99 4.21 -5.34
C GLY A 103 -12.54 4.67 -5.46
N LYS A 104 -12.13 5.69 -4.68
CA LYS A 104 -10.72 6.14 -4.62
C LYS A 104 -9.79 5.11 -3.99
N ALA A 105 -10.23 4.42 -2.95
CA ALA A 105 -9.47 3.33 -2.32
C ALA A 105 -9.28 2.16 -3.29
N PHE A 106 -10.31 1.83 -4.07
CA PHE A 106 -10.20 0.84 -5.14
C PHE A 106 -9.24 1.28 -6.24
N ALA A 107 -9.32 2.54 -6.69
CA ALA A 107 -8.37 3.11 -7.64
C ALA A 107 -6.92 3.04 -7.11
N ALA A 108 -6.70 3.32 -5.82
CA ALA A 108 -5.41 3.15 -5.17
C ALA A 108 -4.92 1.70 -5.21
N GLY A 109 -5.81 0.74 -4.94
CA GLY A 109 -5.51 -0.68 -5.07
C GLY A 109 -5.07 -1.06 -6.49
N VAL A 110 -5.84 -0.66 -7.50
CA VAL A 110 -5.52 -0.92 -8.92
C VAL A 110 -4.15 -0.33 -9.29
N ARG A 111 -3.91 0.93 -8.90
CA ARG A 111 -2.64 1.62 -9.18
C ARG A 111 -1.46 0.94 -8.49
N SER A 112 -1.63 0.54 -7.24
CA SER A 112 -0.60 -0.19 -6.49
C SER A 112 -0.29 -1.53 -7.13
N VAL A 113 -1.30 -2.27 -7.57
CA VAL A 113 -1.10 -3.54 -8.30
C VAL A 113 -0.28 -3.34 -9.56
N VAL A 114 -0.59 -2.34 -10.39
CA VAL A 114 0.17 -2.07 -11.62
C VAL A 114 1.64 -1.81 -11.34
N GLN A 115 1.95 -1.00 -10.32
CA GLN A 115 3.34 -0.72 -9.95
C GLN A 115 4.03 -1.96 -9.36
N VAL A 116 3.33 -2.71 -8.51
CA VAL A 116 3.86 -3.94 -7.90
C VAL A 116 4.18 -5.00 -8.94
N VAL A 117 3.40 -5.12 -10.02
CA VAL A 117 3.77 -6.01 -11.14
C VAL A 117 5.16 -5.67 -11.67
N GLY A 118 5.49 -4.38 -11.82
CA GLY A 118 6.84 -3.95 -12.19
C GLY A 118 7.91 -4.36 -11.19
N VAL A 119 7.63 -4.22 -9.89
CA VAL A 119 8.56 -4.63 -8.81
C VAL A 119 8.76 -6.16 -8.79
N VAL A 120 7.69 -6.92 -8.99
CA VAL A 120 7.72 -8.39 -9.08
C VAL A 120 8.51 -8.84 -10.31
N LEU A 121 8.33 -8.19 -11.46
CA LEU A 121 9.15 -8.46 -12.66
C LEU A 121 10.63 -8.20 -12.38
N LEU A 122 10.95 -7.08 -11.73
CA LEU A 122 12.32 -6.77 -11.33
C LEU A 122 12.89 -7.82 -10.36
N ALA A 123 12.08 -8.28 -9.40
CA ALA A 123 12.47 -9.36 -8.49
C ALA A 123 12.78 -10.68 -9.23
N TYR A 124 11.97 -11.05 -10.23
CA TYR A 124 12.26 -12.22 -11.08
C TYR A 124 13.53 -12.05 -11.92
N LEU A 125 13.74 -10.86 -12.50
CA LEU A 125 14.96 -10.55 -13.25
C LEU A 125 16.23 -10.62 -12.39
N MET A 126 16.10 -10.30 -11.09
CA MET A 126 17.18 -10.44 -10.11
C MET A 126 17.39 -11.89 -9.64
N GLY A 127 16.61 -12.85 -10.13
CA GLY A 127 16.70 -14.26 -9.73
C GLY A 127 16.20 -14.55 -8.32
N ILE A 128 15.32 -13.70 -7.78
CA ILE A 128 14.74 -13.92 -6.44
C ILE A 128 13.79 -15.12 -6.50
N ALA A 129 13.97 -16.07 -5.58
CA ALA A 129 13.19 -17.30 -5.51
C ALA A 129 11.75 -17.03 -5.02
N MET A 130 10.90 -16.54 -5.91
CA MET A 130 9.46 -16.37 -5.69
C MET A 130 8.64 -17.45 -6.39
N THR A 131 7.45 -17.70 -5.86
CA THR A 131 6.51 -18.64 -6.48
C THR A 131 6.09 -18.19 -7.87
N VAL A 132 6.21 -19.08 -8.86
CA VAL A 132 5.73 -18.82 -10.22
C VAL A 132 4.23 -19.15 -10.35
N ASN A 133 3.58 -19.62 -9.27
CA ASN A 133 2.19 -20.03 -9.31
C ASN A 133 1.26 -18.82 -9.55
N PRO A 134 0.52 -18.77 -10.68
CA PRO A 134 -0.32 -17.62 -11.03
C PRO A 134 -1.40 -17.30 -9.99
N LEU A 135 -1.93 -18.32 -9.32
CA LEU A 135 -2.98 -18.15 -8.31
C LEU A 135 -2.45 -17.45 -7.06
N ARG A 136 -1.22 -17.78 -6.65
CA ARG A 136 -0.56 -17.13 -5.50
C ARG A 136 -0.17 -15.69 -5.82
N ILE A 137 0.28 -15.43 -7.05
CA ILE A 137 0.56 -14.07 -7.54
C ILE A 137 -0.73 -13.25 -7.55
N LEU A 138 -1.84 -13.81 -8.05
CA LEU A 138 -3.14 -13.13 -8.06
C LEU A 138 -3.62 -12.82 -6.63
N GLY A 139 -3.47 -13.78 -5.71
CA GLY A 139 -3.71 -13.57 -4.28
C GLY A 139 -2.86 -12.44 -3.71
N ALA A 140 -1.58 -12.35 -4.10
CA ALA A 140 -0.67 -11.31 -3.63
C ALA A 140 -1.12 -9.92 -4.13
N MET A 141 -1.59 -9.84 -5.39
CA MET A 141 -2.17 -8.60 -5.92
C MET A 141 -3.44 -8.18 -5.16
N ALA A 142 -4.28 -9.14 -4.76
CA ALA A 142 -5.47 -8.85 -3.96
C ALA A 142 -5.11 -8.32 -2.57
N VAL A 143 -4.09 -8.90 -1.92
CA VAL A 143 -3.56 -8.44 -0.61
C VAL A 143 -3.00 -7.03 -0.74
N VAL A 144 -2.20 -6.75 -1.77
CA VAL A 144 -1.68 -5.41 -2.09
C VAL A 144 -2.81 -4.41 -2.30
N ALA A 145 -3.86 -4.80 -3.02
CA ALA A 145 -5.00 -3.92 -3.26
C ALA A 145 -5.74 -3.58 -1.96
N LEU A 146 -5.87 -4.53 -1.03
CA LEU A 146 -6.48 -4.30 0.29
C LEU A 146 -5.62 -3.39 1.16
N GLY A 147 -4.31 -3.64 1.24
CA GLY A 147 -3.36 -2.79 1.98
C GLY A 147 -3.35 -1.36 1.44
N ALA A 148 -3.24 -1.22 0.12
CA ALA A 148 -3.32 0.07 -0.56
C ALA A 148 -4.65 0.81 -0.28
N ALA A 149 -5.78 0.09 -0.32
CA ALA A 149 -7.08 0.67 -0.01
C ALA A 149 -7.12 1.24 1.42
N PHE A 150 -6.57 0.52 2.40
CA PHE A 150 -6.45 0.99 3.78
C PHE A 150 -5.58 2.24 3.88
N PHE A 151 -4.35 2.21 3.35
CA PHE A 151 -3.43 3.36 3.43
C PHE A 151 -3.96 4.59 2.68
N ALA A 152 -4.69 4.38 1.58
CA ALA A 152 -5.34 5.45 0.85
C ALA A 152 -6.45 6.09 1.71
N CYS A 153 -7.24 5.27 2.42
CA CYS A 153 -8.24 5.77 3.36
C CYS A 153 -7.62 6.51 4.55
N LEU A 154 -6.50 6.03 5.07
CA LEU A 154 -5.74 6.72 6.11
C LEU A 154 -5.24 8.10 5.62
N SER A 155 -4.70 8.15 4.39
CA SER A 155 -4.29 9.42 3.77
C SER A 155 -5.47 10.38 3.54
N MET A 156 -6.59 9.88 3.01
CA MET A 156 -7.81 10.68 2.82
C MET A 156 -8.41 11.17 4.15
N THR A 157 -8.30 10.39 5.22
CA THR A 157 -8.67 10.78 6.58
C THR A 157 -7.83 11.96 7.07
N LEU A 158 -6.51 11.88 6.91
CA LEU A 158 -5.59 12.96 7.26
C LEU A 158 -5.84 14.22 6.42
N ALA A 159 -6.16 14.06 5.13
CA ALA A 159 -6.54 15.16 4.26
C ALA A 159 -7.77 15.92 4.79
N GLY A 160 -8.73 15.20 5.38
CA GLY A 160 -9.90 15.76 6.04
C GLY A 160 -9.60 16.64 7.24
N LEU A 161 -8.56 16.30 7.99
CA LEU A 161 -8.13 17.02 9.20
C LEU A 161 -7.23 18.22 8.86
N VAL A 162 -6.27 18.02 7.95
CA VAL A 162 -5.20 18.97 7.69
C VAL A 162 -5.60 20.07 6.70
N ARG A 163 -6.45 19.76 5.70
CA ARG A 163 -7.03 20.68 4.70
C ARG A 163 -6.04 21.50 3.84
N LYS A 164 -4.73 21.42 4.08
CA LYS A 164 -3.64 22.09 3.35
C LYS A 164 -2.70 21.06 2.73
N ARG A 165 -2.37 21.25 1.45
CA ARG A 165 -1.58 20.30 0.62
C ARG A 165 -0.16 20.09 1.19
N ASP A 166 0.57 21.18 1.40
CA ASP A 166 1.98 21.12 1.81
C ASP A 166 2.14 20.44 3.18
N ARG A 167 1.21 20.75 4.10
CA ARG A 167 1.19 20.13 5.43
C ARG A 167 0.84 18.65 5.36
N LEU A 168 -0.08 18.25 4.48
CA LEU A 168 -0.40 16.83 4.28
C LEU A 168 0.80 16.06 3.72
N MET A 169 1.58 16.66 2.82
CA MET A 169 2.77 16.00 2.26
C MET A 169 3.80 15.72 3.35
N GLY A 170 4.09 16.70 4.21
CA GLY A 170 5.00 16.52 5.35
C GLY A 170 4.49 15.49 6.37
N ILE A 171 3.22 15.60 6.78
CA ILE A 171 2.60 14.66 7.74
C ILE A 171 2.54 13.25 7.16
N GLY A 172 2.19 13.13 5.88
CA GLY A 172 2.11 11.85 5.19
C GLY A 172 3.44 11.10 5.25
N GLN A 173 4.55 11.78 4.97
CA GLN A 173 5.89 11.20 5.07
C GLN A 173 6.30 10.90 6.52
N ALA A 174 6.00 11.81 7.45
CA ALA A 174 6.29 11.63 8.87
C ALA A 174 5.55 10.44 9.50
N ILE A 175 4.40 10.04 8.95
CA ILE A 175 3.65 8.86 9.38
C ILE A 175 4.11 7.60 8.62
N THR A 176 4.34 7.73 7.31
CA THR A 176 4.72 6.63 6.42
C THR A 176 6.04 5.98 6.82
N MET A 177 7.07 6.77 7.15
CA MET A 177 8.38 6.23 7.52
C MET A 177 8.33 5.40 8.81
N PRO A 178 7.76 5.89 9.95
CA PRO A 178 7.58 5.08 11.14
C PRO A 178 6.75 3.82 10.91
N LEU A 179 5.66 3.91 10.13
CA LEU A 179 4.85 2.74 9.77
C LEU A 179 5.67 1.69 9.02
N PHE A 180 6.55 2.11 8.12
CA PHE A 180 7.43 1.19 7.39
C PHE A 180 8.47 0.54 8.30
N PHE A 181 9.20 1.31 9.10
CA PHE A 181 10.25 0.77 9.98
C PHE A 181 9.69 -0.01 11.18
N ALA A 182 8.49 0.31 11.65
CA ALA A 182 7.79 -0.46 12.67
C ALA A 182 7.08 -1.70 12.13
N SER A 183 7.14 -1.95 10.82
CA SER A 183 6.65 -3.19 10.22
C SER A 183 7.74 -4.26 10.20
N ASN A 184 7.31 -5.50 9.98
CA ASN A 184 8.22 -6.63 9.77
C ASN A 184 8.72 -6.74 8.32
N ALA A 185 8.63 -5.68 7.51
CA ALA A 185 9.12 -5.68 6.13
C ALA A 185 10.64 -5.89 6.03
N LEU A 186 11.40 -5.19 6.87
CA LEU A 186 12.87 -5.18 6.84
C LEU A 186 13.51 -6.23 7.75
N TYR A 187 12.86 -6.55 8.86
CA TYR A 187 13.43 -7.37 9.94
C TYR A 187 12.50 -8.54 10.29
N PRO A 188 13.05 -9.72 10.58
CA PRO A 188 12.33 -10.77 11.29
C PRO A 188 11.79 -10.25 12.63
N VAL A 189 10.58 -10.68 13.01
CA VAL A 189 9.95 -10.27 14.27
C VAL A 189 10.77 -10.73 15.49
N ASP A 190 11.56 -11.80 15.33
CA ASP A 190 12.39 -12.41 16.38
C ASP A 190 13.53 -11.52 16.85
N ILE A 191 14.09 -10.70 15.97
CA ILE A 191 15.19 -9.79 16.29
C ILE A 191 14.73 -8.39 16.72
N MET A 192 13.42 -8.12 16.70
CA MET A 192 12.88 -6.82 17.07
C MET A 192 12.90 -6.61 18.59
N PRO A 193 13.28 -5.41 19.06
CA PRO A 193 13.12 -5.06 20.46
C PRO A 193 11.63 -5.04 20.86
N THR A 194 11.34 -5.31 22.13
CA THR A 194 9.97 -5.56 22.62
C THR A 194 8.99 -4.44 22.27
N TRP A 195 9.41 -3.18 22.35
CA TRP A 195 8.57 -2.02 22.01
C TRP A 195 8.21 -1.97 20.51
N LEU A 196 9.15 -2.34 19.64
CA LEU A 196 8.94 -2.38 18.19
C LEU A 196 8.06 -3.56 17.81
N ARG A 197 8.23 -4.70 18.49
CA ARG A 197 7.36 -5.87 18.33
C ARG A 197 5.91 -5.50 18.63
N TRP A 198 5.62 -4.80 19.72
CA TRP A 198 4.27 -4.31 20.02
C TRP A 198 3.71 -3.42 18.90
N LEU A 199 4.48 -2.44 18.41
CA LEU A 199 4.05 -1.59 17.29
C LEU A 199 3.76 -2.42 16.03
N SER A 200 4.58 -3.42 15.74
CA SER A 200 4.40 -4.29 14.58
C SER A 200 3.08 -5.08 14.63
N THR A 201 2.61 -5.47 15.81
CA THR A 201 1.34 -6.22 15.98
C THR A 201 0.09 -5.37 15.74
N VAL A 202 0.17 -4.05 15.90
CA VAL A 202 -0.96 -3.14 15.64
C VAL A 202 -0.93 -2.64 14.19
N ASN A 203 0.24 -2.68 13.55
CA ASN A 203 0.47 -2.14 12.24
C ASN A 203 -0.11 -3.02 11.12
N PRO A 204 -1.10 -2.55 10.34
CA PRO A 204 -1.68 -3.30 9.22
C PRO A 204 -0.67 -3.67 8.13
N LEU A 205 0.42 -2.89 7.99
CA LEU A 205 1.50 -3.22 7.05
C LEU A 205 2.16 -4.55 7.40
N SER A 206 2.31 -4.88 8.68
CA SER A 206 2.92 -6.16 9.10
C SER A 206 2.10 -7.36 8.65
N TYR A 207 0.76 -7.25 8.70
CA TYR A 207 -0.16 -8.28 8.24
C TYR A 207 -0.16 -8.41 6.71
N GLU A 208 -0.04 -7.28 6.00
CA GLU A 208 0.16 -7.29 4.54
C GLU A 208 1.45 -8.03 4.17
N VAL A 209 2.57 -7.70 4.82
CA VAL A 209 3.86 -8.36 4.58
C VAL A 209 3.79 -9.85 4.90
N ASN A 210 3.16 -10.24 6.01
CA ASN A 210 2.98 -11.64 6.37
C ASN A 210 2.20 -12.40 5.28
N ALA A 211 1.02 -11.90 4.90
CA ALA A 211 0.23 -12.52 3.84
C ALA A 211 1.01 -12.62 2.53
N LEU A 212 1.77 -11.58 2.15
CA LEU A 212 2.60 -11.61 0.95
C LEU A 212 3.76 -12.62 1.04
N ARG A 213 4.38 -12.80 2.21
CA ARG A 213 5.39 -13.85 2.41
C ARG A 213 4.80 -15.25 2.28
N GLY A 214 3.61 -15.48 2.85
CA GLY A 214 2.89 -16.74 2.69
C GLY A 214 2.56 -17.04 1.23
N LEU A 215 2.18 -16.02 0.45
CA LEU A 215 1.84 -16.18 -0.96
C LEU A 215 3.07 -16.36 -1.83
N LEU A 216 4.06 -15.46 -1.70
CA LEU A 216 5.17 -15.36 -2.65
C LEU A 216 6.34 -16.30 -2.30
N ILE A 217 6.57 -16.56 -1.01
CA ILE A 217 7.69 -17.38 -0.52
C ILE A 217 7.19 -18.74 0.02
N GLY A 218 5.94 -18.82 0.47
CA GLY A 218 5.39 -20.05 1.04
C GLY A 218 5.71 -20.23 2.53
N THR A 219 6.01 -19.15 3.25
CA THR A 219 6.22 -19.19 4.70
C THR A 219 4.92 -19.50 5.45
N PRO A 220 4.95 -20.18 6.60
CA PRO A 220 3.76 -20.40 7.42
C PRO A 220 3.15 -19.06 7.87
N THR A 221 1.88 -18.84 7.53
CA THR A 221 1.16 -17.61 7.86
C THR A 221 -0.25 -17.91 8.30
N ASN A 222 -0.82 -17.03 9.13
CA ASN A 222 -2.20 -17.15 9.57
C ASN A 222 -3.11 -16.33 8.64
N TRP A 223 -3.46 -16.95 7.52
CA TRP A 223 -4.27 -16.36 6.44
C TRP A 223 -5.54 -15.66 6.92
N ALA A 224 -6.26 -16.29 7.87
CA ALA A 224 -7.51 -15.75 8.39
C ALA A 224 -7.28 -14.46 9.18
N LEU A 225 -6.22 -14.41 9.98
CA LEU A 225 -5.85 -13.24 10.76
C LEU A 225 -5.34 -12.11 9.86
N ASP A 226 -4.39 -12.41 8.96
CA ASP A 226 -3.77 -11.40 8.11
C ASP A 226 -4.80 -10.74 7.18
N ILE A 227 -5.60 -11.54 6.48
CA ILE A 227 -6.64 -11.04 5.58
C ILE A 227 -7.78 -10.39 6.38
N GLY A 228 -8.17 -10.98 7.51
CA GLY A 228 -9.21 -10.43 8.39
C GLY A 228 -8.87 -9.03 8.90
N VAL A 229 -7.63 -8.82 9.36
CA VAL A 229 -7.14 -7.52 9.82
C VAL A 229 -7.11 -6.52 8.67
N LEU A 230 -6.65 -6.90 7.47
CA LEU A 230 -6.63 -6.00 6.31
C LEU A 230 -8.04 -5.58 5.86
N ILE A 231 -8.99 -6.52 5.83
CA ILE A 231 -10.39 -6.22 5.50
C ILE A 231 -10.99 -5.30 6.56
N ALA A 232 -10.81 -5.62 7.85
CA ALA A 232 -11.30 -4.79 8.94
C ALA A 232 -10.71 -3.37 8.88
N ALA A 233 -9.39 -3.27 8.67
CA ALA A 233 -8.70 -2.00 8.51
C ALA A 233 -9.23 -1.21 7.31
N ALA A 234 -9.43 -1.83 6.15
CA ALA A 234 -9.99 -1.17 4.98
C ALA A 234 -11.43 -0.68 5.23
N VAL A 235 -12.29 -1.48 5.85
CA VAL A 235 -13.68 -1.11 6.17
C VAL A 235 -13.72 0.05 7.16
N ILE A 236 -12.94 -0.02 8.24
CA ILE A 236 -12.82 1.05 9.24
C ILE A 236 -12.26 2.31 8.57
N GLY A 237 -11.23 2.17 7.73
CA GLY A 237 -10.64 3.26 6.98
C GLY A 237 -11.67 3.98 6.09
N VAL A 238 -12.47 3.22 5.33
CA VAL A 238 -13.54 3.79 4.51
C VAL A 238 -14.58 4.52 5.36
N ALA A 239 -14.99 3.94 6.50
CA ALA A 239 -15.96 4.55 7.40
C ALA A 239 -15.44 5.87 8.00
N VAL A 240 -14.21 5.87 8.53
CA VAL A 240 -13.58 7.06 9.13
C VAL A 240 -13.36 8.14 8.07
N ALA A 241 -12.75 7.80 6.94
CA ALA A 241 -12.48 8.74 5.86
C ALA A 241 -13.77 9.36 5.33
N SER A 242 -14.83 8.57 5.13
CA SER A 242 -16.11 9.08 4.63
C SER A 242 -16.88 9.94 5.65
N SER A 243 -16.66 9.75 6.96
CA SER A 243 -17.20 10.64 7.99
C SER A 243 -16.53 12.02 7.98
N LEU A 244 -15.21 12.05 7.79
CA LEU A 244 -14.41 13.27 7.76
C LEU A 244 -14.48 13.98 6.42
N LEU A 245 -14.73 13.26 5.32
CA LEU A 245 -14.94 13.85 4.01
C LEU A 245 -16.13 14.82 4.01
N ARG A 246 -17.18 14.53 4.78
CA ARG A 246 -18.31 15.46 4.94
C ARG A 246 -17.90 16.78 5.60
N ARG A 247 -16.84 16.78 6.42
CA ARG A 247 -16.28 18.00 7.01
C ARG A 247 -15.41 18.79 6.04
N LEU A 248 -14.99 18.23 4.90
CA LEU A 248 -14.18 18.93 3.89
C LEU A 248 -15.01 19.83 2.96
N VAL A 249 -16.31 19.56 2.87
CA VAL A 249 -17.25 20.26 1.97
C VAL A 249 -18.09 21.32 2.70
N ARG A 250 -18.07 21.31 4.04
CA ARG A 250 -18.49 22.47 4.85
C ARG A 250 -17.32 23.42 5.02
#